data_AF-A0A7R9LLX2-F1
#
_entry.id   AF-A0A7R9LLX2-F1
#
_cell.length_a   1.000
_cell.length_b   1.000
_cell.length_c   1.000
_cell.angle_alpha   90.00
_cell.angle_beta   90.00
_cell.angle_gamma   90.00
#
_symmetry.space_group_name_H-M   'P 1'
#
loop_
_entity.id
_entity.type
_entity.pdbx_description
1 polymer ?
#
loop_
_entity_poly.entity_id
_entity_poly.type
_entity_poly.pdbx_seq_one_letter_code
_entity_poly.pdbx_strand_id
1 'polypeptide(L)'
;MREIGITKIQSAWITSIVALISMTGPLCLGPIAYKYNKYKVILVFCLLLSFIAYTGLLFVPKVIITERQPKIYFDCSQSILRIEQCPNWEGQCHTFAKRPATNFSNFQLTSCAYECPYSGTYNASWYPIHVCFRSTNDEGNMCLVHNRDGVNSDIQASRRTDRPDGEPDSDGQSPNELIQFDSRFDRWPVIEGSKDDIVERVFSGLPTCTYQPAPPLLVNQKLYDNVQCRPFVHNCNIYCHINLRHRRKSSRDKDVPLRPPAPCLIETGDPKQTFYTYLLIRSVADFSLFTTYTLLDALSVAMTNDFDAIYGGFSKLWALMIPMIAWPPIAGQLVDYFSTADSPNYAPPI
;
A
#
# COMPACT_ATOMS: atom_id res chain seq x y z
N MET A 1 16.50 5.96 -0.39
CA MET A 1 16.17 4.98 -1.48
C MET A 1 14.74 4.43 -1.47
N ARG A 2 13.88 4.91 -0.57
CA ARG A 2 12.53 4.37 -0.36
C ARG A 2 11.54 4.76 -1.47
N GLU A 3 11.75 5.91 -2.10
CA GLU A 3 10.88 6.44 -3.18
C GLU A 3 10.97 5.65 -4.49
N ILE A 4 12.05 4.87 -4.68
CA ILE A 4 12.24 3.99 -5.85
C ILE A 4 11.59 2.61 -5.62
N GLY A 5 11.07 2.35 -4.41
CA GLY A 5 10.47 1.07 -4.01
C GLY A 5 11.48 0.05 -3.47
N ILE A 6 12.70 0.47 -3.12
CA ILE A 6 13.72 -0.42 -2.56
C ILE A 6 13.53 -0.56 -1.04
N THR A 7 13.57 -1.79 -0.53
CA THR A 7 13.45 -2.07 0.91
C THR A 7 14.70 -1.63 1.68
N LYS A 8 14.56 -1.36 2.99
CA LYS A 8 15.70 -0.93 3.84
C LYS A 8 16.87 -1.92 3.84
N ILE A 9 16.56 -3.20 3.82
CA ILE A 9 17.58 -4.25 3.79
C ILE A 9 18.30 -4.29 2.45
N GLN A 10 17.57 -4.17 1.33
CA GLN A 10 18.16 -4.11 0.00
C GLN A 10 19.02 -2.85 -0.18
N SER A 11 18.62 -1.70 0.37
CA SER A 11 19.46 -0.49 0.32
C SER A 11 20.77 -0.66 1.07
N ALA A 12 20.77 -1.36 2.21
CA ALA A 12 22.01 -1.65 2.94
C ALA A 12 22.95 -2.52 2.10
N TRP A 13 22.42 -3.57 1.45
CA TRP A 13 23.18 -4.42 0.53
C TRP A 13 23.76 -3.62 -0.64
N ILE A 14 22.98 -2.74 -1.27
CA ILE A 14 23.45 -1.91 -2.38
C ILE A 14 24.63 -1.04 -1.94
N THR A 15 24.50 -0.30 -0.83
CA THR A 15 25.56 0.58 -0.36
C THR A 15 26.85 -0.20 -0.03
N SER A 16 26.74 -1.37 0.60
CA SER A 16 27.90 -2.21 0.91
C SER A 16 28.59 -2.74 -0.34
N ILE A 17 27.84 -3.27 -1.30
CA ILE A 17 28.40 -3.84 -2.54
C ILE A 17 29.03 -2.73 -3.39
N VAL A 18 28.35 -1.59 -3.51
CA VAL A 18 28.86 -0.43 -4.27
C VAL A 18 30.17 0.09 -3.67
N ALA A 19 30.28 0.16 -2.34
CA ALA A 19 31.52 0.56 -1.68
C ALA A 19 32.68 -0.42 -1.96
N LEU A 20 32.43 -1.73 -1.96
CA LEU A 20 33.45 -2.72 -2.30
C LEU A 20 33.90 -2.60 -3.76
N ILE A 21 32.95 -2.43 -4.68
CA ILE A 21 33.25 -2.27 -6.11
C ILE A 21 34.02 -0.96 -6.35
N SER A 22 33.66 0.14 -5.69
CA SER A 22 34.33 1.43 -5.92
C SER A 22 35.79 1.42 -5.52
N MET A 23 36.19 0.65 -4.49
CA MET A 23 37.59 0.47 -4.11
C MET A 23 38.43 -0.23 -5.20
N THR A 24 37.81 -1.08 -6.04
CA THR A 24 38.54 -1.78 -7.11
C THR A 24 38.95 -0.86 -8.27
N GLY A 25 38.28 0.28 -8.44
CA GLY A 25 38.52 1.21 -9.53
C GLY A 25 39.92 1.83 -9.52
N PRO A 26 40.33 2.53 -8.45
CA PRO A 26 41.69 3.05 -8.32
C PRO A 26 42.76 1.98 -8.45
N LEU A 27 42.52 0.80 -7.86
CA LEU A 27 43.46 -0.33 -7.89
C LEU A 27 43.73 -0.85 -9.30
N CYS A 28 42.72 -0.85 -10.17
CA CYS A 28 42.86 -1.31 -11.55
C CYS A 28 43.35 -0.19 -12.49
N LEU A 29 42.68 0.96 -12.46
CA LEU A 29 42.90 2.03 -13.43
C LEU A 29 44.12 2.90 -13.11
N GLY A 30 44.56 2.98 -11.84
CA GLY A 30 45.78 3.68 -11.45
C GLY A 30 47.04 3.11 -12.12
N PRO A 31 47.34 1.81 -11.98
CA PRO A 31 48.48 1.17 -12.64
C PRO A 31 48.42 1.25 -14.16
N ILE A 32 47.21 1.13 -14.74
CA ILE A 32 47.01 1.29 -16.19
C ILE A 32 47.38 2.70 -16.62
N ALA A 33 46.95 3.73 -15.89
CA ALA A 33 47.27 5.11 -16.20
C ALA A 33 48.76 5.41 -16.14
N TYR A 34 49.46 4.84 -15.15
CA TYR A 34 50.91 4.92 -15.03
C TYR A 34 51.62 4.27 -16.23
N LYS A 35 51.25 3.03 -16.57
CA LYS A 35 51.90 2.28 -17.65
C LYS A 35 51.81 2.96 -19.02
N TYR A 36 50.69 3.63 -19.31
CA TYR A 36 50.47 4.30 -20.59
C TYR A 36 50.85 5.79 -20.59
N ASN A 37 51.22 6.37 -19.44
CA ASN A 37 51.48 7.80 -19.25
C ASN A 37 50.35 8.71 -19.81
N LYS A 38 49.09 8.26 -19.70
CA LYS A 38 47.91 8.93 -20.26
C LYS A 38 46.88 9.29 -19.18
N TYR A 39 47.34 9.85 -18.07
CA TYR A 39 46.50 10.24 -16.94
C TYR A 39 45.33 11.15 -17.33
N LYS A 40 45.58 12.17 -18.15
CA LYS A 40 44.54 13.13 -18.57
C LYS A 40 43.42 12.46 -19.35
N VAL A 41 43.76 11.55 -20.27
CA VAL A 41 42.77 10.85 -21.12
C VAL A 41 41.91 9.92 -20.27
N ILE A 42 42.53 9.14 -19.38
CA ILE A 42 41.81 8.21 -18.51
C ILE A 42 40.93 8.97 -17.51
N LEU A 43 41.40 10.09 -16.98
CA LEU A 43 40.62 10.94 -16.09
C LEU A 43 39.37 11.49 -16.79
N VAL A 44 39.52 12.07 -18.00
CA VAL A 44 38.38 12.59 -18.77
C VAL A 44 37.39 11.47 -19.10
N PHE A 45 37.89 10.28 -19.46
CA PHE A 45 37.05 9.12 -19.71
C PHE A 45 36.24 8.70 -18.47
N CYS A 46 36.89 8.60 -17.30
CA CYS A 46 36.21 8.26 -16.05
C CYS A 46 35.15 9.32 -15.64
N LEU A 47 35.45 10.61 -15.84
CA LEU A 47 34.47 11.70 -15.60
C LEU A 47 33.26 11.60 -16.53
N LEU A 48 33.49 11.33 -17.82
CA LEU A 48 32.41 11.20 -18.78
C LEU A 48 31.54 9.96 -18.46
N LEU A 49 32.19 8.85 -18.11
CA LEU A 49 31.50 7.63 -17.69
C LEU A 49 30.67 7.84 -16.43
N SER A 50 31.20 8.56 -15.43
CA SER A 50 30.45 8.86 -14.20
C SER A 50 29.25 9.75 -14.48
N PHE A 51 29.42 10.77 -15.33
CA PHE A 51 28.33 11.65 -15.76
C PHE A 51 27.21 10.86 -16.47
N ILE A 52 27.56 9.99 -17.42
CA ILE A 52 26.59 9.13 -18.12
C ILE A 52 25.92 8.16 -17.15
N ALA A 53 26.66 7.56 -16.22
CA ALA A 53 26.10 6.60 -15.28
C ALA A 53 25.15 7.27 -14.26
N TYR A 54 25.51 8.43 -13.70
CA TYR A 54 24.62 9.16 -12.79
C TYR A 54 23.37 9.69 -13.48
N THR A 55 23.48 10.14 -14.73
CA THR A 55 22.29 10.50 -15.53
C THR A 55 21.46 9.25 -15.86
N GLY A 56 22.09 8.11 -16.09
CA GLY A 56 21.45 6.81 -16.26
C GLY A 56 20.57 6.38 -15.08
N LEU A 57 20.91 6.79 -13.84
CA LEU A 57 20.09 6.47 -12.66
C LEU A 57 18.68 7.07 -12.72
N LEU A 58 18.48 8.15 -13.48
CA LEU A 58 17.16 8.77 -13.66
C LEU A 58 16.20 7.88 -14.48
N PHE A 59 16.74 7.01 -15.33
CA PHE A 59 15.97 6.09 -16.17
C PHE A 59 15.71 4.74 -15.49
N VAL A 60 16.16 4.54 -14.26
CA VAL A 60 15.89 3.31 -13.51
C VAL A 60 14.38 3.21 -13.26
N PRO A 61 13.72 2.09 -13.63
CA PRO A 61 12.29 1.93 -13.42
C PRO A 61 11.95 2.01 -11.93
N LYS A 62 10.96 2.83 -11.57
CA LYS A 62 10.50 3.00 -10.20
C LYS A 62 9.47 1.92 -9.86
N VAL A 63 9.57 1.33 -8.66
CA VAL A 63 8.52 0.45 -8.11
C VAL A 63 7.66 1.26 -7.16
N ILE A 64 6.37 1.33 -7.47
CA ILE A 64 5.40 2.05 -6.65
C ILE A 64 4.65 1.01 -5.81
N ILE A 65 4.76 1.15 -4.50
CA ILE A 65 4.00 0.35 -3.54
C ILE A 65 2.87 1.23 -3.04
N THR A 66 1.65 0.95 -3.48
CA THR A 66 0.45 1.66 -3.00
C THR A 66 -0.27 0.83 -1.95
N GLU A 67 -0.49 1.43 -0.79
CA GLU A 67 -1.31 0.84 0.28
C GLU A 67 -2.79 1.04 -0.05
N ARG A 68 -3.54 -0.06 -0.08
CA ARG A 68 -4.98 -0.08 -0.29
C ARG A 68 -5.66 -0.87 0.82
N GLN A 69 -6.84 -0.46 1.26
CA GLN A 69 -7.64 -1.31 2.16
C GLN A 69 -8.26 -2.47 1.38
N PRO A 70 -8.25 -3.71 1.94
CA PRO A 70 -8.93 -4.84 1.31
C PRO A 70 -10.42 -4.56 1.17
N LYS A 71 -11.01 -4.96 0.05
CA LYS A 71 -12.47 -4.99 -0.10
C LYS A 71 -13.04 -6.09 0.81
N ILE A 72 -14.06 -5.72 1.58
CA ILE A 72 -14.77 -6.64 2.48
C ILE A 72 -16.26 -6.52 2.19
N TYR A 73 -16.87 -7.64 1.81
CA TYR A 73 -18.30 -7.71 1.52
C TYR A 73 -18.96 -8.85 2.29
N PHE A 74 -20.17 -8.60 2.76
CA PHE A 74 -21.06 -9.63 3.28
C PHE A 74 -21.96 -10.10 2.14
N ASP A 75 -21.86 -11.38 1.78
CA ASP A 75 -22.78 -12.04 0.87
C ASP A 75 -23.98 -12.52 1.67
N CYS A 76 -25.06 -11.75 1.59
CA CYS A 76 -26.24 -12.02 2.38
C CYS A 76 -27.11 -13.16 1.82
N SER A 77 -26.92 -13.53 0.54
CA SER A 77 -27.63 -14.66 -0.08
C SER A 77 -27.16 -15.98 0.51
N GLN A 78 -25.85 -16.11 0.69
CA GLN A 78 -25.22 -17.31 1.24
C GLN A 78 -24.91 -17.20 2.74
N SER A 79 -25.17 -16.05 3.36
CA SER A 79 -24.81 -15.73 4.75
C SER A 79 -23.31 -15.88 5.03
N ILE A 80 -22.45 -15.53 4.07
CA ILE A 80 -20.99 -15.65 4.20
C ILE A 80 -20.31 -14.29 4.09
N LEU A 81 -19.19 -14.14 4.78
CA LEU A 81 -18.29 -13.00 4.64
C LEU A 81 -17.21 -13.31 3.62
N ARG A 82 -17.02 -12.41 2.66
CA ARG A 82 -15.98 -12.51 1.66
C ARG A 82 -14.99 -11.35 1.83
N ILE A 83 -13.72 -11.69 1.95
CA ILE A 83 -12.60 -10.76 2.06
C ILE A 83 -11.70 -10.94 0.83
N GLU A 84 -11.29 -9.83 0.21
CA GLU A 84 -10.29 -9.84 -0.86
C GLU A 84 -8.98 -10.45 -0.36
N GLN A 85 -8.45 -11.45 -1.06
CA GLN A 85 -7.15 -12.03 -0.76
C GLN A 85 -6.05 -11.19 -1.41
N CYS A 86 -5.20 -10.60 -0.58
CA CYS A 86 -4.18 -9.70 -1.06
C CYS A 86 -2.85 -10.42 -1.39
N PRO A 87 -2.10 -9.97 -2.41
CA PRO A 87 -0.87 -10.65 -2.85
C PRO A 87 0.18 -10.77 -1.75
N ASN A 88 0.22 -9.79 -0.84
CA ASN A 88 1.13 -9.75 0.30
C ASN A 88 0.82 -10.77 1.39
N TRP A 89 -0.27 -11.53 1.29
CA TRP A 89 -0.67 -12.54 2.29
C TRP A 89 -0.21 -13.96 1.96
N GLU A 90 0.62 -14.12 0.90
CA GLU A 90 1.18 -15.42 0.47
C GLU A 90 0.11 -16.50 0.25
N GLY A 91 -1.09 -16.09 -0.18
CA GLY A 91 -2.20 -17.03 -0.39
C GLY A 91 -2.83 -17.58 0.91
N GLN A 92 -2.44 -17.09 2.09
CA GLN A 92 -2.95 -17.57 3.37
C GLN A 92 -4.08 -16.67 3.88
N CYS A 93 -5.32 -17.17 3.86
CA CYS A 93 -6.46 -16.47 4.48
C CYS A 93 -6.40 -16.41 6.02
N HIS A 94 -5.53 -17.22 6.64
CA HIS A 94 -5.33 -17.23 8.09
C HIS A 94 -4.42 -16.09 8.58
N THR A 95 -3.82 -15.30 7.69
CA THR A 95 -2.87 -14.23 8.01
C THR A 95 -3.53 -12.85 8.05
N PHE A 96 -4.85 -12.76 8.27
CA PHE A 96 -5.60 -11.52 8.56
C PHE A 96 -5.23 -10.89 9.93
N ALA A 97 -3.93 -10.97 10.23
CA ALA A 97 -3.16 -10.91 11.44
C ALA A 97 -3.50 -12.04 12.43
N LYS A 98 -2.45 -12.75 12.89
CA LYS A 98 -2.37 -13.29 14.24
C LYS A 98 -2.74 -12.18 15.23
N ARG A 99 -4.03 -11.91 15.42
CA ARG A 99 -4.52 -10.95 16.41
C ARG A 99 -4.77 -11.70 17.71
N PRO A 100 -4.47 -11.08 18.85
CA PRO A 100 -4.81 -11.67 20.13
C PRO A 100 -6.34 -11.83 20.22
N ALA A 101 -6.77 -13.06 20.52
CA ALA A 101 -8.14 -13.59 20.52
C ALA A 101 -9.09 -12.95 21.56
N THR A 102 -8.85 -11.71 21.98
CA THR A 102 -9.45 -11.12 23.18
C THR A 102 -10.39 -9.95 22.91
N ASN A 103 -10.45 -9.42 21.68
CA ASN A 103 -11.32 -8.30 21.34
C ASN A 103 -12.30 -8.67 20.24
N PHE A 104 -13.58 -8.63 20.57
CA PHE A 104 -14.65 -8.67 19.59
C PHE A 104 -14.51 -7.51 18.60
N SER A 105 -14.41 -7.80 17.31
CA SER A 105 -14.50 -6.77 16.28
C SER A 105 -15.95 -6.59 15.92
N ASN A 106 -16.46 -5.38 16.11
CA ASN A 106 -17.79 -5.12 15.62
C ASN A 106 -17.74 -4.79 14.15
N PHE A 107 -18.81 -5.14 13.46
CA PHE A 107 -18.98 -4.70 12.10
C PHE A 107 -20.35 -4.04 11.92
N GLN A 108 -20.43 -3.18 10.92
CA GLN A 108 -21.63 -2.50 10.48
C GLN A 108 -21.81 -2.83 9.01
N LEU A 109 -23.00 -3.27 8.63
CA LEU A 109 -23.38 -3.43 7.23
C LEU A 109 -23.76 -2.04 6.68
N THR A 110 -23.12 -1.64 5.59
CA THR A 110 -23.38 -0.38 4.88
C THR A 110 -23.58 -0.67 3.40
N SER A 111 -24.36 0.16 2.70
CA SER A 111 -24.47 0.15 1.23
C SER A 111 -24.67 -1.25 0.61
N CYS A 112 -25.85 -1.84 0.82
CA CYS A 112 -26.21 -3.13 0.21
C CYS A 112 -26.71 -2.93 -1.22
N ALA A 113 -26.25 -3.76 -2.16
CA ALA A 113 -26.65 -3.71 -3.56
C ALA A 113 -26.88 -5.12 -4.14
N TYR A 114 -27.73 -5.19 -5.16
CA TYR A 114 -27.93 -6.38 -5.97
C TYR A 114 -26.88 -6.45 -7.07
N GLU A 115 -26.18 -7.57 -7.15
CA GLU A 115 -25.24 -7.89 -8.24
C GLU A 115 -25.75 -9.11 -9.01
N CYS A 116 -25.96 -8.94 -10.32
CA CYS A 116 -26.53 -9.96 -11.20
C CYS A 116 -25.61 -10.21 -12.39
N PRO A 117 -25.51 -11.45 -12.91
CA PRO A 117 -24.54 -11.81 -13.93
C PRO A 117 -24.79 -11.15 -15.30
N TYR A 118 -26.04 -10.87 -15.68
CA TYR A 118 -26.38 -10.43 -17.06
C TYR A 118 -27.02 -9.04 -17.18
N SER A 119 -27.28 -8.36 -16.07
CA SER A 119 -27.81 -7.00 -16.04
C SER A 119 -26.96 -6.17 -15.09
N GLY A 120 -26.74 -4.90 -15.41
CA GLY A 120 -26.09 -3.97 -14.49
C GLY A 120 -26.78 -3.93 -13.11
N THR A 121 -26.14 -3.28 -12.15
CA THR A 121 -26.64 -3.14 -10.78
C THR A 121 -28.09 -2.63 -10.79
N TYR A 122 -29.03 -3.44 -10.30
CA TYR A 122 -30.41 -2.98 -10.14
C TYR A 122 -30.45 -1.96 -9.02
N ASN A 123 -31.09 -0.82 -9.26
CA ASN A 123 -31.28 0.19 -8.23
C ASN A 123 -32.19 -0.40 -7.13
N ALA A 124 -31.68 -0.40 -5.89
CA ALA A 124 -32.41 -0.85 -4.70
C ALA A 124 -33.71 -0.07 -4.41
N SER A 125 -34.00 0.99 -5.18
CA SER A 125 -35.23 1.77 -5.08
C SER A 125 -36.48 0.99 -5.49
N TRP A 126 -36.36 -0.04 -6.35
CA TRP A 126 -37.50 -0.87 -6.75
C TRP A 126 -37.77 -2.06 -5.82
N TYR A 127 -36.75 -2.51 -5.09
CA TYR A 127 -36.84 -3.60 -4.12
C TYR A 127 -35.95 -3.25 -2.91
N PRO A 128 -36.53 -2.70 -1.82
CA PRO A 128 -35.75 -2.39 -0.63
C PRO A 128 -35.17 -3.69 -0.05
N ILE A 129 -33.87 -3.67 0.22
CA ILE A 129 -33.16 -4.83 0.76
C ILE A 129 -33.47 -4.91 2.25
N HIS A 130 -34.09 -6.01 2.66
CA HIS A 130 -34.39 -6.35 4.03
C HIS A 130 -33.36 -7.34 4.57
N VAL A 131 -32.58 -6.96 5.57
CA VAL A 131 -31.65 -7.86 6.29
C VAL A 131 -32.35 -8.38 7.54
N CYS A 132 -32.73 -9.66 7.56
CA CYS A 132 -33.49 -10.27 8.64
C CYS A 132 -32.63 -11.22 9.49
N PHE A 133 -32.68 -11.03 10.80
CA PHE A 133 -32.09 -11.90 11.81
C PHE A 133 -33.18 -12.81 12.37
N ARG A 134 -32.93 -14.11 12.30
CA ARG A 134 -33.84 -15.14 12.79
C ARG A 134 -33.30 -15.70 14.10
N SER A 135 -34.12 -15.67 15.14
CA SER A 135 -33.87 -16.35 16.40
C SER A 135 -34.77 -17.59 16.48
N THR A 136 -34.20 -18.72 16.90
CA THR A 136 -34.96 -19.93 17.23
C THR A 136 -35.54 -19.88 18.63
N ASN A 137 -35.01 -19.00 19.48
CA ASN A 137 -35.56 -18.68 20.78
C ASN A 137 -36.65 -17.60 20.61
N ASP A 138 -37.66 -17.56 21.49
CA ASP A 138 -38.87 -16.70 21.41
C ASP A 138 -38.63 -15.15 21.36
N GLU A 139 -37.41 -14.69 21.08
CA GLU A 139 -37.02 -13.28 21.01
C GLU A 139 -37.52 -12.55 19.74
N GLY A 140 -38.13 -13.28 18.80
CA GLY A 140 -38.71 -12.78 17.56
C GLY A 140 -37.68 -12.52 16.46
N ASN A 141 -38.17 -12.31 15.23
CA ASN A 141 -37.32 -11.98 14.08
C ASN A 141 -37.14 -10.46 13.97
N MET A 142 -35.91 -10.01 13.72
CA MET A 142 -35.60 -8.59 13.50
C MET A 142 -35.25 -8.37 12.04
N CYS A 143 -35.98 -7.53 11.33
CA CYS A 143 -35.67 -7.18 9.93
C CYS A 143 -35.29 -5.70 9.82
N LEU A 144 -34.21 -5.44 9.11
CA LEU A 144 -33.70 -4.12 8.86
C LEU A 144 -33.94 -3.74 7.42
N VAL A 145 -34.40 -2.51 7.17
CA VAL A 145 -34.64 -2.04 5.81
C VAL A 145 -33.48 -1.15 5.40
N HIS A 146 -32.82 -1.49 4.29
CA HIS A 146 -31.84 -0.62 3.66
C HIS A 146 -32.54 0.24 2.62
N ASN A 147 -32.62 1.55 2.87
CA ASN A 147 -33.13 2.53 1.91
C ASN A 147 -31.98 3.37 1.36
N ARG A 148 -31.85 3.46 0.03
CA ARG A 148 -30.70 4.07 -0.66
C ARG A 148 -30.81 5.60 -0.80
N ASP A 149 -31.96 6.18 -0.44
CA ASP A 149 -32.30 7.58 -0.77
C ASP A 149 -31.77 8.64 0.24
N GLY A 150 -30.92 8.25 1.19
CA GLY A 150 -30.30 9.17 2.16
C GLY A 150 -28.81 9.39 1.89
N VAL A 151 -28.34 10.64 2.02
CA VAL A 151 -26.91 11.05 1.97
C VAL A 151 -26.03 10.28 2.98
N ASN A 152 -26.66 9.61 3.96
CA ASN A 152 -26.05 8.58 4.80
C ASN A 152 -26.80 7.25 4.59
N SER A 153 -26.15 6.29 3.93
CA SER A 153 -26.65 4.95 3.61
C SER A 153 -26.62 4.02 4.84
N ASP A 154 -27.36 4.39 5.89
CA ASP A 154 -27.47 3.61 7.12
C ASP A 154 -28.66 2.64 7.07
N ILE A 155 -28.48 1.47 7.67
CA ILE A 155 -29.51 0.46 7.81
C ILE A 155 -30.38 0.80 9.02
N GLN A 156 -31.69 1.00 8.82
CA GLN A 156 -32.63 1.31 9.91
C GLN A 156 -33.44 0.07 10.32
N ALA A 157 -33.61 -0.13 11.62
CA ALA A 157 -34.44 -1.19 12.16
C ALA A 157 -35.93 -0.89 11.94
N SER A 158 -36.66 -1.80 11.30
CA SER A 158 -38.12 -1.70 11.20
C SER A 158 -38.74 -2.76 12.10
N ARG A 159 -39.41 -2.30 13.18
CA ARG A 159 -40.08 -3.17 14.15
C ARG A 159 -41.50 -3.44 13.64
N ARG A 160 -41.73 -4.61 13.02
CA ARG A 160 -43.10 -5.07 12.74
C ARG A 160 -43.68 -5.68 14.01
N THR A 161 -44.34 -4.85 14.81
CA THR A 161 -45.29 -5.31 15.83
C THR A 161 -46.67 -5.25 15.23
N ASP A 162 -47.23 -6.41 14.88
CA ASP A 162 -48.65 -6.53 14.54
C ASP A 162 -49.47 -6.23 15.81
N ARG A 163 -50.00 -5.01 15.89
CA ARG A 163 -50.99 -4.62 16.90
C ARG A 163 -52.03 -3.71 16.24
N PRO A 164 -53.34 -4.02 16.34
CA PRO A 164 -54.37 -3.18 15.76
C PRO A 164 -54.62 -1.94 16.63
N ASP A 165 -54.97 -0.87 15.94
CA ASP A 165 -55.66 0.35 16.39
C ASP A 165 -54.83 1.50 17.01
N GLY A 166 -54.70 2.57 16.20
CA GLY A 166 -54.94 3.98 16.54
C GLY A 166 -54.04 4.70 17.53
N GLU A 167 -53.13 5.56 17.04
CA GLU A 167 -53.08 7.03 17.29
C GLU A 167 -51.86 7.66 16.58
N PRO A 168 -51.91 8.90 16.07
CA PRO A 168 -50.76 9.55 15.45
C PRO A 168 -50.04 10.44 16.47
N ASP A 169 -48.86 10.04 16.92
CA ASP A 169 -48.00 10.91 17.73
C ASP A 169 -46.74 11.31 16.96
N SER A 170 -46.59 12.62 16.88
CA SER A 170 -45.56 13.41 16.22
C SER A 170 -44.29 13.54 17.07
N ASP A 171 -43.17 13.60 16.35
CA ASP A 171 -41.88 14.18 16.74
C ASP A 171 -41.07 13.48 17.85
N GLY A 172 -40.07 12.72 17.40
CA GLY A 172 -39.16 11.99 18.26
C GLY A 172 -38.03 11.39 17.42
N GLN A 173 -37.09 12.25 17.04
CA GLN A 173 -35.82 11.97 16.37
C GLN A 173 -35.31 10.54 16.64
N SER A 174 -35.45 9.64 15.65
CA SER A 174 -34.93 8.27 15.80
C SER A 174 -33.41 8.36 15.94
N PRO A 175 -32.80 7.84 17.02
CA PRO A 175 -31.37 7.63 17.00
C PRO A 175 -31.09 6.74 15.79
N ASN A 176 -30.17 7.14 14.91
CA ASN A 176 -29.60 6.23 13.92
C ASN A 176 -28.94 5.10 14.72
N GLU A 177 -29.73 4.09 15.07
CA GLU A 177 -29.35 2.98 15.91
C GLU A 177 -28.45 2.11 15.04
N LEU A 178 -27.17 2.48 15.00
CA LEU A 178 -26.16 1.76 14.28
C LEU A 178 -26.09 0.35 14.84
N ILE A 179 -26.51 -0.61 14.03
CA ILE A 179 -26.55 -2.00 14.45
C ILE A 179 -25.13 -2.54 14.44
N GLN A 180 -24.68 -2.85 15.66
CA GLN A 180 -23.35 -3.33 15.95
C GLN A 180 -23.41 -4.85 16.05
N PHE A 181 -22.79 -5.55 15.11
CA PHE A 181 -22.61 -7.00 15.20
C PHE A 181 -21.45 -7.28 16.12
N ASP A 182 -21.66 -8.03 17.19
CA ASP A 182 -20.57 -8.54 18.02
C ASP A 182 -20.30 -10.00 17.62
N SER A 183 -19.24 -10.22 16.85
CA SER A 183 -18.81 -11.57 16.46
C SER A 183 -17.29 -11.74 16.50
N ARG A 184 -16.87 -12.95 16.84
CA ARG A 184 -15.46 -13.36 16.86
C ARG A 184 -15.07 -13.89 15.48
N PHE A 185 -14.64 -13.00 14.59
CA PHE A 185 -14.15 -13.36 13.25
C PHE A 185 -13.02 -14.41 13.30
N ASP A 186 -12.20 -14.41 14.36
CA ASP A 186 -11.13 -15.39 14.60
C ASP A 186 -11.60 -16.85 14.69
N ARG A 187 -12.91 -17.08 14.84
CA ARG A 187 -13.50 -18.43 14.95
C ARG A 187 -14.29 -18.85 13.73
N TRP A 188 -14.41 -18.01 12.71
CA TRP A 188 -15.16 -18.36 11.52
C TRP A 188 -14.32 -19.34 10.68
N PRO A 189 -14.84 -20.54 10.38
CA PRO A 189 -14.10 -21.49 9.56
C PRO A 189 -13.89 -20.86 8.18
N VAL A 190 -12.66 -20.97 7.67
CA VAL A 190 -12.37 -20.64 6.28
C VAL A 190 -13.00 -21.71 5.43
N ILE A 191 -13.92 -21.31 4.55
CA ILE A 191 -14.47 -22.18 3.53
C ILE A 191 -13.68 -21.88 2.25
N GLU A 192 -13.13 -22.91 1.62
CA GLU A 192 -12.48 -22.76 0.32
C GLU A 192 -13.53 -22.30 -0.69
N GLY A 193 -13.29 -21.13 -1.29
CA GLY A 193 -14.28 -20.45 -2.12
C GLY A 193 -14.57 -21.19 -3.43
N SER A 194 -15.85 -21.33 -3.75
CA SER A 194 -16.32 -21.65 -5.11
C SER A 194 -15.96 -20.52 -6.07
N LYS A 195 -15.51 -20.86 -7.29
CA LYS A 195 -15.33 -19.91 -8.39
C LYS A 195 -16.71 -19.59 -8.97
N ASP A 196 -17.32 -18.51 -8.47
CA ASP A 196 -18.59 -18.00 -9.00
C ASP A 196 -18.32 -16.73 -9.83
N ASP A 197 -18.85 -16.64 -11.05
CA ASP A 197 -18.62 -15.50 -11.98
C ASP A 197 -18.99 -14.12 -11.37
N ILE A 198 -19.93 -14.11 -10.43
CA ILE A 198 -20.37 -12.91 -9.72
C ILE A 198 -19.25 -12.39 -8.79
N VAL A 199 -18.50 -13.30 -8.17
CA VAL A 199 -17.38 -12.95 -7.28
C VAL A 199 -16.26 -12.29 -8.07
N GLU A 200 -16.02 -12.73 -9.30
CA GLU A 200 -15.04 -12.14 -10.20
C GLU A 200 -15.33 -10.66 -10.46
N ARG A 201 -16.60 -10.28 -10.63
CA ARG A 201 -16.97 -8.89 -10.87
C ARG A 201 -16.80 -8.01 -9.63
N VAL A 202 -17.28 -8.46 -8.47
CA VAL A 202 -17.22 -7.69 -7.21
C VAL A 202 -15.78 -7.48 -6.74
N PHE A 203 -14.97 -8.53 -6.85
CA PHE A 203 -13.57 -8.55 -6.40
C PHE A 203 -12.55 -8.34 -7.53
N SER A 204 -13.00 -7.95 -8.73
CA SER A 204 -12.12 -7.63 -9.86
C SER A 204 -11.19 -8.79 -10.27
N GLY A 205 -11.67 -10.02 -10.19
CA GLY A 205 -10.93 -11.25 -10.53
C GLY A 205 -9.95 -11.73 -9.47
N LEU A 206 -9.89 -11.07 -8.31
CA LEU A 206 -8.99 -11.46 -7.24
C LEU A 206 -9.60 -12.61 -6.41
N PRO A 207 -8.77 -13.55 -5.93
CA PRO A 207 -9.25 -14.62 -5.06
C PRO A 207 -9.79 -14.03 -3.75
N THR A 208 -10.74 -14.74 -3.13
CA THR A 208 -11.41 -14.27 -1.90
C THR A 208 -11.34 -15.31 -0.81
N CYS A 209 -11.09 -14.86 0.41
CA CYS A 209 -11.22 -15.63 1.63
C CYS A 209 -12.68 -15.61 2.07
N THR A 210 -13.31 -16.78 2.19
CA THR A 210 -14.71 -16.88 2.61
C THR A 210 -14.81 -17.42 4.03
N TYR A 211 -15.65 -16.78 4.85
CA TYR A 211 -15.84 -17.08 6.25
C TYR A 211 -17.33 -17.19 6.55
N GLN A 212 -17.73 -18.24 7.26
CA GLN A 212 -19.10 -18.40 7.69
C GLN A 212 -19.29 -17.93 9.14
N PRO A 213 -20.26 -17.04 9.43
CA PRO A 213 -20.61 -16.67 10.78
C PRO A 213 -21.05 -17.89 11.59
N ALA A 214 -20.36 -18.17 12.69
CA ALA A 214 -20.77 -19.19 13.64
C ALA A 214 -21.85 -18.62 14.59
N PRO A 215 -23.00 -19.29 14.78
CA PRO A 215 -23.98 -18.90 15.78
C PRO A 215 -23.42 -19.08 17.21
N PRO A 216 -23.93 -18.32 18.20
CA PRO A 216 -24.95 -17.30 18.08
C PRO A 216 -24.38 -15.92 17.70
N LEU A 217 -25.16 -15.17 16.92
CA LEU A 217 -24.90 -13.78 16.53
C LEU A 217 -25.50 -12.82 17.54
N LEU A 218 -24.70 -11.92 18.10
CA LEU A 218 -25.18 -10.89 19.02
C LEU A 218 -25.47 -9.60 18.26
N VAL A 219 -26.74 -9.19 18.25
CA VAL A 219 -27.23 -7.98 17.57
C VAL A 219 -28.07 -7.18 18.56
N ASN A 220 -27.68 -5.94 18.86
CA ASN A 220 -28.35 -5.10 19.87
C ASN A 220 -28.62 -5.84 21.19
N GLN A 221 -27.62 -6.59 21.68
CA GLN A 221 -27.66 -7.40 22.91
C GLN A 221 -28.61 -8.62 22.88
N LYS A 222 -29.20 -8.95 21.72
CA LYS A 222 -30.04 -10.13 21.51
C LYS A 222 -29.32 -11.20 20.69
N LEU A 223 -29.67 -12.46 20.92
CA LEU A 223 -29.02 -13.60 20.28
C LEU A 223 -29.85 -14.11 19.09
N TYR A 224 -29.21 -14.20 17.93
CA TYR A 224 -29.79 -14.68 16.70
C TYR A 224 -28.96 -15.82 16.12
N ASP A 225 -29.61 -16.73 15.39
CA ASP A 225 -28.94 -17.91 14.86
C ASP A 225 -28.50 -17.74 13.42
N ASN A 226 -29.24 -16.94 12.63
CA ASN A 226 -28.98 -16.77 11.22
C ASN A 226 -29.35 -15.36 10.71
N VAL A 227 -28.67 -14.94 9.64
CA VAL A 227 -28.94 -13.73 8.85
C VAL A 227 -29.46 -14.14 7.48
N GLN A 228 -30.61 -13.61 7.08
CA GLN A 228 -31.22 -13.86 5.76
C GLN A 228 -31.66 -12.53 5.14
N CYS A 229 -31.30 -12.30 3.87
CA CYS A 229 -31.80 -11.14 3.15
C CYS A 229 -33.02 -11.44 2.29
N ARG A 230 -33.91 -10.45 2.14
CA ARG A 230 -35.09 -10.45 1.28
C ARG A 230 -35.25 -9.11 0.55
N PRO A 231 -35.92 -9.03 -0.61
CA PRO A 231 -36.44 -10.13 -1.40
C PRO A 231 -35.32 -10.87 -2.16
N PHE A 232 -35.50 -12.18 -2.33
CA PHE A 232 -34.64 -13.00 -3.17
C PHE A 232 -35.04 -12.78 -4.63
N VAL A 233 -34.10 -12.34 -5.46
CA VAL A 233 -34.29 -12.18 -6.90
C VAL A 233 -33.55 -13.31 -7.60
N HIS A 234 -34.22 -14.01 -8.52
CA HIS A 234 -33.59 -15.10 -9.26
C HIS A 234 -32.34 -14.62 -9.99
N ASN A 235 -31.24 -15.39 -9.87
CA ASN A 235 -29.94 -15.11 -10.47
C ASN A 235 -29.25 -13.83 -9.97
N CYS A 236 -29.60 -13.30 -8.80
CA CYS A 236 -28.94 -12.12 -8.23
C CYS A 236 -28.49 -12.39 -6.79
N ASN A 237 -27.31 -11.87 -6.44
CA ASN A 237 -26.78 -11.93 -5.08
C ASN A 237 -26.80 -10.54 -4.43
N ILE A 238 -27.00 -10.53 -3.11
CA ILE A 238 -27.00 -9.30 -2.31
C ILE A 238 -25.64 -9.15 -1.64
N TYR A 239 -24.88 -8.14 -2.05
CA TYR A 239 -23.61 -7.79 -1.43
C TYR A 239 -23.76 -6.52 -0.59
N CYS A 240 -23.39 -6.60 0.67
CA CYS A 240 -23.33 -5.45 1.59
C CYS A 240 -21.88 -5.10 1.89
N HIS A 241 -21.54 -3.81 1.80
CA HIS A 241 -20.25 -3.34 2.25
C HIS A 241 -20.17 -3.45 3.78
N ILE A 242 -18.96 -3.67 4.31
CA ILE A 242 -18.75 -3.80 5.75
C ILE A 242 -17.83 -2.70 6.24
N ASN A 243 -18.28 -1.99 7.26
CA ASN A 243 -17.42 -1.10 8.03
C ASN A 243 -17.05 -1.77 9.36
N LEU A 244 -15.77 -2.10 9.53
CA LEU A 244 -15.27 -2.70 10.76
C LEU A 244 -15.09 -1.60 11.82
N ARG A 245 -15.85 -1.68 12.91
CA ARG A 245 -15.74 -0.79 14.07
C ARG A 245 -15.23 -1.56 15.28
N HIS A 246 -14.01 -1.28 15.72
CA HIS A 246 -13.50 -1.91 16.93
C HIS A 246 -14.11 -1.26 18.18
N ARG A 247 -14.49 -2.10 19.17
CA ARG A 247 -14.99 -1.63 20.46
C ARG A 247 -13.90 -0.76 21.11
N ARG A 248 -14.15 0.55 21.23
CA ARG A 248 -13.33 1.41 22.11
C ARG A 248 -13.43 0.82 23.52
N LYS A 249 -12.32 0.35 24.08
CA LYS A 249 -12.27 0.03 25.51
C LYS A 249 -12.71 1.30 26.26
N SER A 250 -13.66 1.13 27.18
CA SER A 250 -14.13 2.17 28.08
C SER A 250 -12.95 2.80 28.82
N SER A 251 -12.60 4.04 28.45
CA SER A 251 -11.98 5.18 29.16
C SER A 251 -11.03 5.01 30.37
N ARG A 252 -10.66 3.81 30.81
CA ARG A 252 -9.80 3.56 31.99
C ARG A 252 -8.53 2.77 31.70
N ASP A 253 -8.36 2.28 30.48
CA ASP A 253 -7.18 1.51 30.08
C ASP A 253 -6.45 2.32 29.00
N LYS A 254 -5.37 3.00 29.40
CA LYS A 254 -4.59 3.87 28.50
C LYS A 254 -3.94 3.05 27.39
N ASP A 255 -4.24 3.46 26.16
CA ASP A 255 -3.34 3.47 25.00
C ASP A 255 -2.69 2.14 24.57
N VAL A 256 -3.51 1.18 24.16
CA VAL A 256 -3.09 0.27 23.08
C VAL A 256 -3.76 0.75 21.79
N PRO A 257 -3.05 1.44 20.88
CA PRO A 257 -3.62 1.85 19.61
C PRO A 257 -4.03 0.60 18.84
N LEU A 258 -5.34 0.45 18.61
CA LEU A 258 -5.88 -0.67 17.86
C LEU A 258 -5.37 -0.61 16.42
N ARG A 259 -4.66 -1.65 15.99
CA ARG A 259 -4.07 -1.72 14.65
C ARG A 259 -5.17 -2.03 13.62
N PRO A 260 -5.35 -1.23 12.56
CA PRO A 260 -6.30 -1.50 11.48
C PRO A 260 -6.00 -2.84 10.78
N PRO A 261 -6.94 -3.41 9.99
CA PRO A 261 -6.64 -4.58 9.16
C PRO A 261 -5.37 -4.36 8.35
N ALA A 262 -4.62 -5.45 8.10
CA ALA A 262 -3.40 -5.35 7.30
C ALA A 262 -3.75 -4.76 5.93
N PRO A 263 -3.11 -3.66 5.51
CA PRO A 263 -3.37 -3.09 4.20
C PRO A 263 -2.87 -4.06 3.12
N CYS A 264 -3.52 -3.99 1.97
CA CYS A 264 -3.12 -4.66 0.75
C CYS A 264 -2.08 -3.80 0.05
N LEU A 265 -0.96 -4.42 -0.29
CA LEU A 265 0.11 -3.77 -1.02
C LEU A 265 -0.05 -4.14 -2.49
N ILE A 266 -0.32 -3.13 -3.31
CA ILE A 266 -0.30 -3.29 -4.76
C ILE A 266 1.09 -2.83 -5.20
N GLU A 267 1.88 -3.78 -5.69
CA GLU A 267 3.20 -3.54 -6.25
C GLU A 267 3.05 -3.31 -7.76
N THR A 268 3.40 -2.11 -8.22
CA THR A 268 3.45 -1.80 -9.66
C THR A 268 4.90 -1.71 -10.10
N GLY A 269 5.34 -2.65 -10.94
CA GLY A 269 6.72 -2.78 -11.45
C GLY A 269 7.40 -4.08 -11.03
N ASP A 270 8.58 -4.37 -11.59
CA ASP A 270 9.40 -5.53 -11.20
C ASP A 270 10.50 -5.11 -10.20
N PRO A 271 10.38 -5.49 -8.91
CA PRO A 271 11.36 -5.13 -7.89
C PRO A 271 12.74 -5.74 -8.13
N LYS A 272 12.83 -6.91 -8.77
CA LYS A 272 14.12 -7.55 -9.05
C LYS A 272 14.86 -6.77 -10.12
N GLN A 273 14.17 -6.41 -11.20
CA GLN A 273 14.76 -5.63 -12.29
C GLN A 273 15.23 -4.26 -11.78
N THR A 274 14.39 -3.53 -11.04
CA THR A 274 14.77 -2.23 -10.45
C THR A 274 15.99 -2.36 -9.54
N PHE A 275 16.03 -3.39 -8.69
CA PHE A 275 17.16 -3.63 -7.79
C PHE A 275 18.48 -3.83 -8.55
N TYR A 276 18.53 -4.77 -9.51
CA TYR A 276 19.77 -5.07 -10.22
C TYR A 276 20.21 -3.93 -11.15
N THR A 277 19.26 -3.27 -11.81
CA THR A 277 19.57 -2.14 -12.71
C THR A 277 20.12 -0.96 -11.92
N TYR A 278 19.51 -0.64 -10.76
CA TYR A 278 20.02 0.40 -9.87
C TYR A 278 21.40 0.04 -9.33
N LEU A 279 21.59 -1.19 -8.83
CA LEU A 279 22.87 -1.65 -8.31
C LEU A 279 23.97 -1.51 -9.38
N LEU A 280 23.75 -2.00 -10.60
CA LEU A 280 24.73 -1.97 -11.67
C LEU A 280 25.11 -0.55 -12.08
N ILE A 281 24.13 0.31 -12.38
CA ILE A 281 24.40 1.68 -12.81
C ILE A 281 25.09 2.46 -11.68
N ARG A 282 24.63 2.28 -10.43
CA ARG A 282 25.22 2.93 -9.26
C ARG A 282 26.66 2.46 -9.03
N SER A 283 26.94 1.17 -9.17
CA SER A 283 28.29 0.63 -9.05
C SER A 283 29.23 1.22 -10.10
N VAL A 284 28.80 1.35 -11.36
CA VAL A 284 29.61 1.96 -12.43
C VAL A 284 29.86 3.45 -12.14
N ALA A 285 28.83 4.18 -11.68
CA ALA A 285 28.94 5.59 -11.35
C ALA A 285 29.95 5.82 -10.20
N ASP A 286 29.80 5.10 -9.09
CA ASP A 286 30.67 5.27 -7.92
C ASP A 286 32.08 4.74 -8.18
N PHE A 287 32.25 3.66 -8.96
CA PHE A 287 33.54 3.16 -9.44
C PHE A 287 34.30 4.23 -10.25
N SER A 288 33.64 4.84 -11.23
CA SER A 288 34.26 5.81 -12.12
C SER A 288 34.54 7.14 -11.41
N LEU A 289 33.63 7.60 -10.54
CA LEU A 289 33.81 8.80 -9.73
C LEU A 289 34.97 8.62 -8.73
N PHE A 290 34.99 7.51 -7.98
CA PHE A 290 36.04 7.27 -6.98
C PHE A 290 37.42 7.11 -7.64
N THR A 291 37.48 6.42 -8.79
CA THR A 291 38.70 6.38 -9.60
C THR A 291 39.14 7.77 -10.03
N THR A 292 38.21 8.61 -10.48
CA THR A 292 38.53 10.00 -10.87
C THR A 292 39.19 10.76 -9.73
N TYR A 293 38.65 10.68 -8.51
CA TYR A 293 39.24 11.35 -7.34
C TYR A 293 40.69 10.89 -7.09
N THR A 294 40.96 9.60 -7.16
CA THR A 294 42.33 9.08 -6.96
C THR A 294 43.29 9.45 -8.09
N LEU A 295 42.84 9.38 -9.36
CA LEU A 295 43.65 9.80 -10.51
C LEU A 295 43.94 11.29 -10.48
N LEU A 296 42.99 12.07 -9.98
CA LEU A 296 43.15 13.50 -9.83
C LEU A 296 44.23 13.84 -8.81
N ASP A 297 44.23 13.16 -7.67
CA ASP A 297 45.26 13.31 -6.64
C ASP A 297 46.64 12.91 -7.19
N ALA A 298 46.72 11.75 -7.88
CA ALA A 298 47.94 11.30 -8.54
C ALA A 298 48.45 12.29 -9.60
N LEU A 299 47.55 12.84 -10.43
CA LEU A 299 47.89 13.86 -11.41
C LEU A 299 48.37 15.14 -10.72
N SER A 300 47.79 15.49 -9.57
CA SER A 300 48.19 16.67 -8.82
C SER A 300 49.64 16.57 -8.31
N VAL A 301 50.06 15.38 -7.88
CA VAL A 301 51.44 15.06 -7.44
C VAL A 301 52.40 15.01 -8.63
N ALA A 302 51.99 14.40 -9.75
CA ALA A 302 52.81 14.37 -10.95
C ALA A 302 53.09 15.79 -11.49
N MET A 303 52.05 16.64 -11.52
CA MET A 303 52.17 18.02 -12.02
C MET A 303 52.98 18.94 -11.10
N THR A 304 53.14 18.63 -9.80
CA THR A 304 54.07 19.39 -8.93
C THR A 304 55.54 19.10 -9.22
N ASN A 305 55.85 17.97 -9.87
CA ASN A 305 57.23 17.59 -10.15
C ASN A 305 57.75 18.19 -11.45
N ASP A 306 56.87 18.47 -12.43
CA ASP A 306 57.25 18.82 -13.80
C ASP A 306 57.15 20.32 -14.17
N PHE A 307 56.59 21.20 -13.32
CA PHE A 307 56.40 22.62 -13.64
C PHE A 307 56.75 23.59 -12.50
N ASP A 308 57.28 24.76 -12.86
CA ASP A 308 57.39 25.94 -11.97
C ASP A 308 56.04 26.19 -11.28
N ALA A 309 56.09 26.34 -9.95
CA ALA A 309 54.96 26.28 -9.03
C ALA A 309 53.76 27.19 -9.38
N ILE A 310 53.96 28.24 -10.18
CA ILE A 310 52.97 29.28 -10.48
C ILE A 310 51.96 28.83 -11.56
N TYR A 311 52.43 28.27 -12.69
CA TYR A 311 51.53 27.81 -13.77
C TYR A 311 50.80 26.52 -13.41
N GLY A 312 51.46 25.64 -12.66
CA GLY A 312 50.84 24.45 -12.07
C GLY A 312 49.74 24.80 -11.06
N GLY A 313 49.94 25.84 -10.25
CA GLY A 313 48.95 26.31 -9.26
C GLY A 313 47.70 26.91 -9.90
N PHE A 314 47.86 27.76 -10.92
CA PHE A 314 46.72 28.41 -11.59
C PHE A 314 45.84 27.42 -12.35
N SER A 315 46.44 26.44 -13.03
CA SER A 315 45.68 25.38 -13.73
C SER A 315 44.90 24.48 -12.76
N LYS A 316 45.48 24.16 -11.59
CA LYS A 316 44.78 23.44 -10.51
C LYS A 316 43.60 24.23 -9.96
N LEU A 317 43.78 25.53 -9.72
CA LEU A 317 42.73 26.38 -9.17
C LEU A 317 41.51 26.47 -10.12
N TRP A 318 41.76 26.66 -11.42
CA TRP A 318 40.69 26.76 -12.41
C TRP A 318 40.00 25.43 -12.74
N ALA A 319 40.77 24.35 -12.88
CA ALA A 319 40.20 23.07 -13.31
C ALA A 319 39.51 22.29 -12.18
N LEU A 320 39.86 22.55 -10.91
CA LEU A 320 39.39 21.73 -9.79
C LEU A 320 38.69 22.49 -8.68
N MET A 321 39.34 23.55 -8.16
CA MET A 321 38.80 24.24 -6.99
C MET A 321 37.53 25.01 -7.36
N ILE A 322 37.54 25.74 -8.48
CA ILE A 322 36.37 26.53 -8.91
C ILE A 322 35.14 25.65 -9.15
N PRO A 323 35.20 24.55 -9.93
CA PRO A 323 34.05 23.67 -10.12
C PRO A 323 33.54 23.05 -8.82
N MET A 324 34.43 22.58 -7.93
CA MET A 324 34.02 21.96 -6.67
C MET A 324 33.39 22.93 -5.67
N ILE A 325 33.70 24.23 -5.76
CA ILE A 325 33.09 25.27 -4.91
C ILE A 325 31.77 25.75 -5.51
N ALA A 326 31.72 25.99 -6.82
CA ALA A 326 30.56 26.60 -7.48
C ALA A 326 29.45 25.59 -7.81
N TRP A 327 29.78 24.33 -8.12
CA TRP A 327 28.80 23.36 -8.58
C TRP A 327 27.84 22.86 -7.49
N PRO A 328 28.27 22.57 -6.24
CA PRO A 328 27.36 22.14 -5.19
C PRO A 328 26.21 23.11 -4.86
N PRO A 329 26.43 24.44 -4.69
CA PRO A 329 25.32 25.36 -4.42
C PRO A 329 24.36 25.48 -5.62
N ILE A 330 24.89 25.47 -6.85
CA ILE A 330 24.07 25.48 -8.07
C ILE A 330 23.19 24.23 -8.14
N ALA A 331 23.78 23.05 -7.92
CA ALA A 331 23.06 21.79 -7.93
C ALA A 331 21.99 21.74 -6.82
N GLY A 332 22.32 22.21 -5.61
CA GLY A 332 21.36 22.31 -4.50
C GLY A 332 20.17 23.19 -4.85
N GLN A 333 20.43 24.38 -5.41
CA GLN A 333 19.37 25.31 -5.81
C GLN A 333 18.47 24.76 -6.93
N LEU A 334 19.04 24.02 -7.90
CA LEU A 334 18.25 23.33 -8.92
C LEU A 334 17.36 22.23 -8.31
N VAL A 335 17.88 21.42 -7.38
CA VAL A 335 17.11 20.36 -6.73
C VAL A 335 15.93 20.93 -5.95
N ASP A 336 16.16 22.00 -5.19
CA ASP A 336 15.09 22.65 -4.41
C ASP A 336 14.00 23.25 -5.32
N TYR A 337 14.37 23.81 -6.47
CA TYR A 337 13.42 24.35 -7.45
C TYR A 337 12.53 23.26 -8.07
N PHE A 338 13.12 22.12 -8.46
CA PHE A 338 12.34 21.01 -9.04
C PHE A 338 11.52 20.22 -8.00
N SER A 339 11.91 20.29 -6.72
CA SER A 339 11.16 19.68 -5.62
C SER A 339 9.86 20.44 -5.28
N THR A 340 9.81 21.76 -5.52
CA THR A 340 8.67 22.62 -5.17
C THR A 340 7.62 22.76 -6.27
N ALA A 341 8.00 22.57 -7.53
CA ALA A 341 7.02 22.37 -8.59
C ALA A 341 6.43 20.94 -8.44
N ASP A 342 5.13 20.74 -8.69
CA ASP A 342 4.43 19.43 -8.76
C ASP A 342 4.96 18.50 -9.88
N SER A 343 6.27 18.55 -10.12
CA SER A 343 7.04 17.78 -11.09
C SER A 343 7.57 16.51 -10.42
N PRO A 344 7.78 15.43 -11.19
CA PRO A 344 8.27 14.17 -10.62
C PRO A 344 9.58 14.42 -9.87
N ASN A 345 9.61 14.10 -8.57
CA ASN A 345 10.78 14.31 -7.73
C ASN A 345 12.01 13.57 -8.33
N TYR A 346 13.02 14.36 -8.69
CA TYR A 346 14.30 13.90 -9.25
C TYR A 346 15.42 13.89 -8.21
N ALA A 347 15.12 14.26 -6.95
CA ALA A 347 16.11 14.23 -5.89
C ALA A 347 16.65 12.79 -5.73
N PRO A 348 17.98 12.59 -5.66
CA PRO A 348 18.53 11.31 -5.31
C PRO A 348 17.99 10.94 -3.93
N PRO A 349 17.54 9.70 -3.73
CA PRO A 349 17.01 9.30 -2.43
C PRO A 349 18.10 9.41 -1.37
N ILE A 350 17.94 10.34 -0.43
CA ILE A 350 18.83 10.48 0.74
C ILE A 350 18.76 9.21 1.59
#